data_AF-A0A7S3FVW1-F1
#
_entry.id   AF-A0A7S3FVW1-F1
#
_cell.length_a   1.000
_cell.length_b   1.000
_cell.length_c   1.000
_cell.angle_alpha   90.00
_cell.angle_beta   90.00
_cell.angle_gamma   90.00
#
_symmetry.space_group_name_H-M   'P 1'
#
loop_
_entity.id
_entity.type
_entity.pdbx_description
1 polymer ?
#
loop_
_entity_poly.entity_id
_entity_poly.type
_entity_poly.pdbx_seq_one_letter_code
_entity_poly.pdbx_strand_id
1 'polypeptide(L)'
;VTDVGGPKKKGKKGGKNEEKKDPKEFEMKFKGDFMKPLTPFYNPQAMVPPLTEKQIEKIEAKIYKETEIAIKQVRSSRNLNCNMKNNHMTRTILKQYLDFMEDSECLRLMNPNKAKMNVNKELMKLVPENFKIAILPAFFNHTDGERIGTVIRDTSSQFLVDTPKKVMFSIAVKVFAYNSNVNSVRVLLVKLHQ
;
A
#
# COMPACT_ATOMS: atom_id res chain seq x y z
N VAL A 1 30.12 -71.15 -49.58
CA VAL A 1 31.25 -71.46 -50.49
C VAL A 1 31.56 -70.18 -51.26
N THR A 2 32.81 -69.70 -51.12
CA THR A 2 33.51 -68.65 -51.92
C THR A 2 32.92 -67.22 -51.89
N ASP A 3 33.68 -66.11 -51.82
CA ASP A 3 35.12 -65.90 -51.70
C ASP A 3 35.45 -64.44 -51.33
N VAL A 4 36.72 -64.23 -51.01
CA VAL A 4 37.41 -63.02 -50.53
C VAL A 4 37.92 -62.10 -51.66
N GLY A 5 38.05 -60.79 -51.39
CA GLY A 5 39.13 -59.91 -51.92
C GLY A 5 38.72 -58.90 -53.01
N GLY A 6 38.73 -57.56 -52.81
CA GLY A 6 39.88 -56.62 -52.73
C GLY A 6 39.89 -55.69 -53.98
N PRO A 7 40.76 -54.65 -54.16
CA PRO A 7 41.19 -53.53 -53.29
C PRO A 7 41.20 -52.10 -53.95
N LYS A 8 41.33 -51.05 -53.09
CA LYS A 8 41.92 -49.67 -53.20
C LYS A 8 42.16 -48.94 -54.55
N LYS A 9 41.87 -47.62 -54.59
CA LYS A 9 42.79 -46.56 -55.11
C LYS A 9 42.52 -45.13 -54.54
N LYS A 10 43.61 -44.38 -54.32
CA LYS A 10 43.76 -43.03 -53.73
C LYS A 10 43.89 -41.91 -54.79
N GLY A 11 43.62 -40.65 -54.40
CA GLY A 11 44.26 -39.41 -54.94
C GLY A 11 43.43 -38.14 -54.67
N LYS A 12 43.82 -37.21 -53.78
CA LYS A 12 44.69 -35.99 -53.94
C LYS A 12 44.08 -34.91 -54.88
N LYS A 13 44.18 -33.57 -54.73
CA LYS A 13 44.64 -32.57 -53.72
C LYS A 13 44.45 -31.17 -54.37
N GLY A 14 44.14 -30.10 -53.60
CA GLY A 14 44.42 -28.67 -53.92
C GLY A 14 43.40 -27.95 -54.83
N GLY A 15 43.15 -26.63 -54.73
CA GLY A 15 43.80 -25.56 -53.99
C GLY A 15 42.99 -24.24 -54.07
N LYS A 16 43.35 -23.29 -53.20
CA LYS A 16 42.82 -21.92 -53.04
C LYS A 16 43.31 -20.94 -54.11
N ASN A 17 42.50 -19.91 -54.42
CA ASN A 17 42.78 -18.46 -54.29
C ASN A 17 41.59 -17.65 -54.87
N GLU A 18 40.93 -16.75 -54.10
CA GLU A 18 41.22 -15.30 -53.95
C GLU A 18 41.08 -14.54 -55.29
N GLU A 19 40.38 -13.42 -55.45
CA GLU A 19 39.95 -12.32 -54.56
C GLU A 19 38.97 -11.45 -55.36
N LYS A 20 37.99 -10.79 -54.72
CA LYS A 20 37.65 -9.38 -55.01
C LYS A 20 36.78 -8.77 -53.90
N LYS A 21 37.30 -7.66 -53.38
CA LYS A 21 36.95 -6.86 -52.20
C LYS A 21 35.60 -6.13 -52.27
N ASP A 22 34.86 -6.20 -51.15
CA ASP A 22 34.21 -5.18 -50.31
C ASP A 22 33.69 -3.85 -50.91
N PRO A 23 32.56 -3.33 -50.37
CA PRO A 23 32.69 -2.49 -49.17
C PRO A 23 31.67 -2.79 -48.06
N LYS A 24 32.21 -2.94 -46.85
CA LYS A 24 31.87 -2.24 -45.59
C LYS A 24 30.40 -2.03 -45.18
N GLU A 25 30.23 -2.15 -43.85
CA GLU A 25 29.03 -1.92 -43.01
C GLU A 25 28.23 -3.20 -42.81
N PHE A 26 28.33 -3.96 -41.71
CA PHE A 26 28.30 -3.55 -40.31
C PHE A 26 29.20 -4.48 -39.47
N GLU A 27 30.45 -4.10 -39.20
CA GLU A 27 31.09 -4.52 -37.95
C GLU A 27 30.55 -3.61 -36.84
N MET A 28 29.46 -4.01 -36.18
CA MET A 28 29.15 -3.46 -34.88
C MET A 28 30.27 -3.87 -33.93
N LYS A 29 31.24 -2.98 -33.74
CA LYS A 29 32.17 -3.00 -32.62
C LYS A 29 31.35 -2.92 -31.32
N PHE A 30 30.90 -4.05 -30.79
CA PHE A 30 30.57 -4.15 -29.38
C PHE A 30 31.85 -4.49 -28.59
N LYS A 31 32.79 -3.54 -28.58
CA LYS A 31 33.86 -3.48 -27.58
C LYS A 31 33.42 -2.48 -26.52
N GLY A 32 32.98 -3.02 -25.38
CA GLY A 32 32.69 -2.26 -24.17
C GLY A 32 31.20 -2.09 -23.89
N ASP A 33 30.77 -2.58 -22.72
CA ASP A 33 29.51 -2.29 -22.01
C ASP A 33 28.18 -2.92 -22.44
N PHE A 34 28.17 -4.21 -22.83
CA PHE A 34 26.93 -4.97 -23.02
C PHE A 34 26.72 -6.16 -22.08
N MET A 35 27.32 -6.09 -20.90
CA MET A 35 26.84 -6.83 -19.74
C MET A 35 26.78 -5.85 -18.58
N LYS A 36 25.89 -4.84 -18.65
CA LYS A 36 25.19 -4.49 -17.41
C LYS A 36 24.68 -5.84 -16.92
N PRO A 37 25.02 -6.29 -15.70
CA PRO A 37 24.35 -7.45 -15.12
C PRO A 37 22.87 -7.23 -15.40
N LEU A 38 22.17 -8.26 -15.87
CA LEU A 38 20.72 -8.27 -15.82
C LEU A 38 20.37 -8.09 -14.35
N THR A 39 20.38 -6.84 -13.88
CA THR A 39 19.78 -6.44 -12.62
C THR A 39 18.36 -6.93 -12.83
N PRO A 40 17.87 -7.86 -12.00
CA PRO A 40 16.51 -8.35 -12.17
C PRO A 40 15.63 -7.12 -12.32
N PHE A 41 14.67 -7.15 -13.26
CA PHE A 41 13.73 -6.06 -13.57
C PHE A 41 12.94 -5.55 -12.33
N TYR A 42 13.23 -6.09 -11.15
CA TYR A 42 12.69 -5.75 -9.85
C TYR A 42 13.70 -4.91 -9.08
N ASN A 43 13.25 -3.74 -8.64
CA ASN A 43 13.92 -2.97 -7.60
C ASN A 43 14.22 -3.91 -6.41
N PRO A 44 15.46 -3.99 -5.88
CA PRO A 44 15.79 -4.82 -4.71
C PRO A 44 14.86 -4.59 -3.52
N GLN A 45 14.26 -3.40 -3.41
CA GLN A 45 13.23 -3.11 -2.41
C GLN A 45 11.97 -3.94 -2.57
N ALA A 46 11.60 -4.36 -3.79
CA ALA A 46 10.45 -5.22 -4.05
C ALA A 46 10.62 -6.65 -3.52
N MET A 47 11.86 -7.07 -3.23
CA MET A 47 12.17 -8.35 -2.59
C MET A 47 12.16 -8.26 -1.05
N VAL A 48 11.97 -7.08 -0.48
CA VAL A 48 11.87 -6.91 0.98
C VAL A 48 10.49 -7.42 1.41
N PRO A 49 10.43 -8.32 2.41
CA PRO A 49 9.16 -8.80 2.92
C PRO A 49 8.34 -7.66 3.51
N PRO A 50 7.00 -7.72 3.42
CA PRO A 50 6.14 -6.73 4.05
C PRO A 50 6.34 -6.70 5.58
N LEU A 51 5.91 -5.61 6.21
CA LEU A 51 5.99 -5.46 7.67
C LEU A 51 5.27 -6.61 8.38
N THR A 52 5.87 -7.09 9.47
CA THR A 52 5.24 -8.11 10.32
C THR A 52 4.04 -7.54 11.08
N GLU A 53 3.06 -8.38 11.42
CA GLU A 53 1.87 -7.98 12.18
C GLU A 53 2.21 -7.24 13.48
N LYS A 54 3.23 -7.72 14.21
CA LYS A 54 3.70 -7.07 15.45
C LYS A 54 4.28 -5.67 15.22
N GLN A 55 4.91 -5.43 14.07
CA GLN A 55 5.42 -4.09 13.72
C GLN A 55 4.27 -3.17 13.32
N ILE A 56 3.30 -3.70 12.57
CA ILE A 56 2.06 -2.99 12.19
C ILE A 56 1.32 -2.52 13.43
N GLU A 57 1.07 -3.39 14.41
CA GLU A 57 0.38 -3.04 15.66
C GLU A 57 1.08 -1.92 16.44
N LYS A 58 2.42 -1.94 16.49
CA LYS A 58 3.21 -0.88 17.15
C LYS A 58 3.05 0.46 16.43
N ILE A 59 3.09 0.45 15.10
CA ILE A 59 2.90 1.65 14.27
C ILE A 59 1.47 2.17 14.42
N GLU A 60 0.46 1.30 14.34
CA GLU A 60 -0.95 1.64 14.56
C GLU A 60 -1.14 2.31 15.93
N ALA A 61 -0.55 1.75 16.99
CA ALA A 61 -0.63 2.31 18.33
C ALA A 61 0.04 3.69 18.43
N LYS A 62 1.16 3.92 17.75
CA LYS A 62 1.83 5.24 17.69
C LYS A 62 0.92 6.25 16.99
N ILE A 63 0.42 5.92 15.80
CA ILE A 63 -0.45 6.80 14.99
C ILE A 63 -1.76 7.11 15.71
N TYR A 64 -2.35 6.13 16.39
CA TYR A 64 -3.56 6.32 17.19
C TYR A 64 -3.34 7.37 18.29
N LYS A 65 -2.24 7.27 19.04
CA LYS A 65 -1.90 8.22 20.11
C LYS A 65 -1.67 9.63 19.56
N GLU A 66 -0.89 9.78 18.48
CA GLU A 66 -0.64 11.08 17.86
C GLU A 66 -1.93 11.72 17.33
N THR A 67 -2.81 10.92 16.72
CA THR A 67 -4.11 11.39 16.25
C THR A 67 -5.00 11.85 17.41
N GLU A 68 -5.03 11.09 18.51
CA GLU A 68 -5.78 11.46 19.70
C GLU A 68 -5.27 12.78 20.32
N ILE A 69 -3.95 12.96 20.38
CA ILE A 69 -3.31 14.20 20.86
C ILE A 69 -3.69 15.36 19.94
N ALA A 70 -3.60 15.20 18.62
CA ALA A 70 -3.95 16.22 17.65
C ALA A 70 -5.41 16.70 17.82
N ILE A 71 -6.37 15.78 17.96
CA ILE A 71 -7.79 16.13 18.17
C ILE A 71 -7.98 16.89 19.48
N LYS A 72 -7.37 16.41 20.57
CA LYS A 72 -7.44 17.07 21.88
C LYS A 72 -6.86 18.48 21.81
N GLN A 73 -5.72 18.67 21.17
CA GLN A 73 -5.10 19.98 20.99
C GLN A 73 -6.03 20.96 20.25
N VAL A 74 -6.61 20.56 19.11
CA VAL A 74 -7.54 21.42 18.36
C VAL A 74 -8.73 21.83 19.22
N ARG A 75 -9.36 20.90 19.94
CA ARG A 75 -10.54 21.21 20.75
C ARG A 75 -10.22 21.99 22.03
N SER A 76 -9.15 21.63 22.72
CA SER A 76 -8.67 22.35 23.90
C SER A 76 -8.26 23.78 23.58
N SER A 77 -7.71 24.05 22.39
CA SER A 77 -7.40 25.43 21.96
C SER A 77 -8.63 26.35 21.89
N ARG A 78 -9.84 25.78 21.79
CA ARG A 78 -11.13 26.47 21.76
C ARG A 78 -11.95 26.25 23.03
N ASN A 79 -11.36 25.69 24.09
CA ASN A 79 -12.04 25.29 25.33
C ASN A 79 -13.24 24.34 25.11
N LEU A 80 -13.19 23.50 24.09
CA LEU A 80 -14.23 22.52 23.78
C LEU A 80 -13.92 21.15 24.42
N ASN A 81 -14.95 20.47 24.93
CA ASN A 81 -14.80 19.14 25.52
C ASN A 81 -14.40 18.09 24.46
N CYS A 82 -13.42 17.23 24.71
CA CYS A 82 -13.01 16.13 23.84
C CYS A 82 -13.14 14.77 24.56
N ASN A 83 -14.33 14.17 24.50
CA ASN A 83 -14.55 12.84 25.07
C ASN A 83 -14.23 11.75 24.03
N MET A 84 -13.29 10.85 24.37
CA MET A 84 -12.91 9.71 23.53
C MET A 84 -13.71 8.47 23.92
N LYS A 85 -14.51 7.94 23.00
CA LYS A 85 -15.21 6.66 23.18
C LYS A 85 -14.25 5.54 22.80
N ASN A 86 -13.74 4.83 23.81
CA ASN A 86 -12.84 3.71 23.63
C ASN A 86 -13.51 2.38 24.02
N ASN A 87 -14.36 1.85 23.14
CA ASN A 87 -14.98 0.53 23.32
C ASN A 87 -14.41 -0.45 22.28
N HIS A 88 -14.11 -1.67 22.72
CA HIS A 88 -13.64 -2.77 21.87
C HIS A 88 -14.58 -3.01 20.67
N MET A 89 -15.89 -3.05 20.90
CA MET A 89 -16.87 -3.29 19.83
C MET A 89 -16.85 -2.17 18.78
N THR A 90 -16.73 -0.91 19.22
CA THR A 90 -16.60 0.26 18.33
C THR A 90 -15.33 0.15 17.50
N ARG A 91 -14.19 -0.23 18.10
CA ARG A 91 -12.94 -0.41 17.36
C ARG A 91 -13.04 -1.49 16.28
N THR A 92 -13.65 -2.64 16.58
CA THR A 92 -13.80 -3.72 15.60
C THR A 92 -14.62 -3.31 14.39
N ILE A 93 -15.77 -2.68 14.61
CA ILE A 93 -16.65 -2.22 13.54
C ILE A 93 -15.98 -1.12 12.70
N LEU A 94 -15.26 -0.19 13.34
CA LEU A 94 -14.52 0.84 12.61
C LEU A 94 -13.33 0.26 11.84
N LYS A 95 -12.66 -0.79 12.33
CA LYS A 95 -11.62 -1.52 11.57
C LYS A 95 -12.22 -2.23 10.35
N GLN A 96 -13.40 -2.85 10.47
CA GLN A 96 -14.12 -3.42 9.32
C GLN A 96 -14.49 -2.35 8.28
N TYR A 97 -14.83 -1.13 8.72
CA TYR A 97 -15.07 0.00 7.82
C TYR A 97 -13.79 0.41 7.08
N LEU A 98 -12.64 0.44 7.76
CA LEU A 98 -11.34 0.71 7.14
C LEU A 98 -10.97 -0.33 6.10
N ASP A 99 -11.24 -1.61 6.38
CA ASP A 99 -11.03 -2.73 5.46
C ASP A 99 -11.88 -2.59 4.20
N PHE A 100 -13.17 -2.28 4.37
CA PHE A 100 -14.05 -2.02 3.25
C PHE A 100 -13.57 -0.86 2.36
N MET A 101 -13.07 0.24 2.95
CA MET A 101 -12.55 1.35 2.17
C MET A 101 -11.29 0.96 1.38
N GLU A 102 -10.36 0.24 2.01
CA GLU A 102 -9.15 -0.22 1.32
C GLU A 102 -9.47 -1.20 0.19
N ASP A 103 -10.35 -2.17 0.45
CA ASP A 103 -10.73 -3.16 -0.56
C ASP A 103 -11.55 -2.55 -1.70
N SER A 104 -12.33 -1.50 -1.42
CA SER A 104 -13.05 -0.74 -2.44
C SER A 104 -12.08 0.02 -3.35
N GLU A 105 -11.02 0.62 -2.81
CA GLU A 105 -10.03 1.36 -3.60
C GLU A 105 -9.06 0.42 -4.34
N CYS A 106 -8.75 -0.73 -3.76
CA CYS A 106 -7.94 -1.77 -4.40
C CYS A 106 -8.74 -2.66 -5.38
N LEU A 107 -10.02 -2.37 -5.61
CA LEU A 107 -10.93 -3.13 -6.48
C LEU A 107 -10.99 -4.63 -6.14
N ARG A 108 -10.81 -5.00 -4.86
CA ARG A 108 -10.87 -6.41 -4.40
C ARG A 108 -12.30 -6.91 -4.20
N LEU A 109 -13.26 -5.99 -4.08
CA LEU A 109 -14.65 -6.33 -3.81
C LEU A 109 -15.36 -6.83 -5.07
N MET A 110 -15.81 -8.08 -5.05
CA MET A 110 -16.65 -8.64 -6.12
C MET A 110 -18.03 -7.97 -6.20
N ASN A 111 -18.57 -7.52 -5.07
CA ASN A 111 -19.91 -6.90 -4.97
C ASN A 111 -19.89 -5.69 -4.00
N PRO A 112 -19.46 -4.50 -4.46
CA PRO A 112 -19.23 -3.35 -3.58
C PRO A 112 -20.49 -2.84 -2.90
N ASN A 113 -21.64 -2.87 -3.59
CA ASN A 113 -22.91 -2.38 -3.04
C ASN A 113 -23.39 -3.20 -1.84
N LYS A 114 -23.27 -4.53 -1.90
CA LYS A 114 -23.66 -5.42 -0.80
C LYS A 114 -22.73 -5.26 0.41
N ALA A 115 -21.43 -5.15 0.17
CA ALA A 115 -20.44 -4.91 1.22
C ALA A 115 -20.70 -3.57 1.94
N LYS A 116 -20.97 -2.50 1.18
CA LYS A 116 -21.32 -1.18 1.73
C LYS A 116 -22.56 -1.24 2.63
N MET A 117 -23.61 -1.94 2.21
CA MET A 117 -24.83 -2.09 3.00
C MET A 117 -24.57 -2.82 4.32
N ASN A 118 -23.79 -3.89 4.30
CA ASN A 118 -23.47 -4.66 5.51
C ASN A 118 -22.67 -3.83 6.51
N VAL A 119 -21.63 -3.13 6.04
CA VAL A 119 -20.79 -2.27 6.87
C VAL A 119 -21.60 -1.10 7.45
N ASN A 120 -22.48 -0.48 6.65
CA ASN A 120 -23.36 0.58 7.15
C ASN A 120 -24.34 0.07 8.21
N LYS A 121 -24.87 -1.15 8.08
CA LYS A 121 -25.73 -1.75 9.10
C LYS A 121 -24.99 -1.92 10.43
N GLU A 122 -23.76 -2.42 10.41
CA GLU A 122 -22.93 -2.54 11.61
C GLU A 122 -22.57 -1.17 12.21
N LEU A 123 -22.28 -0.18 11.37
CA LEU A 123 -21.99 1.19 11.82
C LEU A 123 -23.21 1.81 12.52
N MET A 124 -24.42 1.60 12.01
CA MET A 124 -25.65 2.11 12.63
C MET A 124 -25.90 1.52 14.03
N LYS A 125 -25.45 0.29 14.31
CA LYS A 125 -25.55 -0.30 15.67
C LYS A 125 -24.71 0.45 16.72
N LEU A 126 -23.69 1.20 16.29
CA LEU A 126 -22.81 1.95 17.19
C LEU A 126 -23.40 3.29 17.66
N VAL A 127 -24.45 3.75 16.98
CA VAL A 127 -25.04 5.07 17.17
C VAL A 127 -26.21 4.93 18.13
N PRO A 128 -26.18 5.61 19.28
CA PRO A 128 -27.40 5.76 20.06
C PRO A 128 -28.44 6.55 19.25
N GLU A 129 -29.73 6.22 19.37
CA GLU A 129 -30.82 6.67 18.48
C GLU A 129 -30.90 8.19 18.25
N ASN A 130 -30.39 9.00 19.18
CA ASN A 130 -30.42 10.47 19.11
C ASN A 130 -29.11 11.11 18.63
N PHE A 131 -28.14 10.33 18.14
CA PHE A 131 -26.86 10.87 17.69
C PHE A 131 -26.74 10.88 16.17
N LYS A 132 -26.17 11.97 15.64
CA LYS A 132 -25.71 12.05 14.26
C LYS A 132 -24.25 11.64 14.17
N ILE A 133 -23.93 10.70 13.27
CA ILE A 133 -22.55 10.37 12.93
C ILE A 133 -22.06 11.33 11.86
N ALA A 134 -20.89 11.92 12.07
CA ALA A 134 -20.06 12.45 11.00
C ALA A 134 -18.76 11.65 10.94
N ILE A 135 -18.31 11.31 9.74
CA ILE A 135 -17.13 10.46 9.51
C ILE A 135 -16.18 11.24 8.61
N LEU A 136 -14.91 11.28 8.99
CA LEU A 136 -13.83 11.83 8.19
C LEU A 136 -12.80 10.73 7.93
N PRO A 137 -12.81 10.13 6.73
CA PRO A 137 -11.75 9.21 6.31
C PRO A 137 -10.51 10.02 5.91
N ALA A 138 -9.33 9.56 6.33
CA ALA A 138 -8.05 10.12 5.95
C ALA A 138 -7.11 8.99 5.49
N PHE A 139 -6.30 9.30 4.49
CA PHE A 139 -5.38 8.37 3.85
C PHE A 139 -3.97 8.96 3.85
N PHE A 140 -2.98 8.14 4.20
CA PHE A 140 -1.58 8.51 4.21
C PHE A 140 -0.73 7.39 3.60
N ASN A 141 0.30 7.78 2.84
CA ASN A 141 1.27 6.87 2.23
C ASN A 141 2.57 6.74 3.05
N HIS A 142 2.56 7.20 4.29
CA HIS A 142 3.70 7.15 5.22
C HIS A 142 3.23 6.72 6.61
N THR A 143 4.14 6.14 7.40
CA THR A 143 3.86 5.60 8.74
C THR A 143 4.28 6.53 9.87
N ASP A 144 4.82 7.71 9.54
CA ASP A 144 5.23 8.71 10.52
C ASP A 144 4.01 9.33 11.23
N GLY A 145 3.79 8.92 12.48
CA GLY A 145 2.67 9.38 13.30
C GLY A 145 2.66 10.87 13.58
N GLU A 146 3.81 11.53 13.72
CA GLU A 146 3.89 12.97 14.04
C GLU A 146 3.44 13.81 12.84
N ARG A 147 3.89 13.41 11.65
CA ARG A 147 3.45 14.00 10.39
C ARG A 147 1.95 13.77 10.17
N ILE A 148 1.45 12.56 10.42
CA ILE A 148 0.01 12.26 10.33
C ILE A 148 -0.80 13.14 11.29
N GLY A 149 -0.39 13.23 12.56
CA GLY A 149 -1.06 14.04 13.57
C GLY A 149 -1.10 15.52 13.18
N THR A 150 -0.01 16.05 12.63
CA THR A 150 0.06 17.42 12.10
C THR A 150 -0.93 17.65 10.97
N VAL A 151 -0.97 16.75 9.97
CA VAL A 151 -1.92 16.87 8.86
C VAL A 151 -3.36 16.80 9.36
N ILE A 152 -3.68 15.90 10.29
CA ILE A 152 -5.03 15.79 10.87
C ILE A 152 -5.40 17.08 11.60
N ARG A 153 -4.51 17.64 12.41
CA ARG A 153 -4.75 18.90 13.11
C ARG A 153 -5.11 20.04 12.15
N ASP A 154 -4.34 20.17 11.09
CA ASP A 154 -4.43 21.32 10.19
C ASP A 154 -5.61 21.19 9.21
N THR A 155 -5.87 19.96 8.71
CA THR A 155 -6.95 19.71 7.74
C THR A 155 -8.31 19.47 8.38
N SER A 156 -8.35 18.89 9.58
CA SER A 156 -9.60 18.49 10.24
C SER A 156 -10.13 19.54 11.20
N SER A 157 -9.48 20.71 11.32
CA SER A 157 -9.82 21.76 12.28
C SER A 157 -11.31 22.15 12.22
N GLN A 158 -11.84 22.38 11.01
CA GLN A 158 -13.25 22.72 10.81
C GLN A 158 -14.18 21.60 11.31
N PHE A 159 -13.93 20.36 10.89
CA PHE A 159 -14.69 19.19 11.30
C PHE A 159 -14.71 19.00 12.83
N LEU A 160 -13.60 19.30 13.50
CA LEU A 160 -13.46 19.15 14.95
C LEU A 160 -14.13 20.27 15.75
N VAL A 161 -14.22 21.49 15.20
CA VAL A 161 -14.72 22.69 15.88
C VAL A 161 -16.19 22.97 15.62
N ASP A 162 -16.73 22.59 14.45
CA ASP A 162 -18.10 22.92 14.00
C ASP A 162 -19.25 22.49 14.92
N THR A 163 -19.00 21.70 15.97
CA THR A 163 -20.03 21.30 16.91
C THR A 163 -19.61 21.61 18.35
N PRO A 164 -20.18 22.69 18.95
CA PRO A 164 -19.77 23.19 20.27
C PRO A 164 -20.41 22.43 21.46
N LYS A 165 -21.43 21.61 21.23
CA LYS A 165 -22.09 20.79 22.27
C LYS A 165 -21.22 19.58 22.71
N LYS A 166 -21.73 18.77 23.65
CA LYS A 166 -21.09 17.50 24.05
C LYS A 166 -20.95 16.57 22.85
N VAL A 167 -19.73 16.35 22.40
CA VAL A 167 -19.38 15.45 21.28
C VAL A 167 -18.53 14.30 21.82
N MET A 168 -18.79 13.10 21.32
CA MET A 168 -17.93 11.94 21.52
C MET A 168 -17.16 11.64 20.23
N PHE A 169 -15.86 11.41 20.37
CA PHE A 169 -14.98 11.03 19.27
C PHE A 169 -14.62 9.56 19.36
N SER A 170 -14.51 8.91 18.22
CA SER A 170 -13.90 7.59 18.10
C SER A 170 -12.91 7.63 16.94
N ILE A 171 -11.74 7.03 17.13
CA ILE A 171 -10.71 6.93 16.11
C ILE A 171 -10.52 5.44 15.79
N ALA A 172 -10.32 5.13 14.52
CA ALA A 172 -9.71 3.88 14.11
C ALA A 172 -8.53 4.15 13.20
N VAL A 173 -7.49 3.34 13.35
CA VAL A 173 -6.30 3.36 12.50
C VAL A 173 -6.06 1.94 12.04
N LYS A 174 -5.71 1.80 10.76
CA LYS A 174 -5.24 0.54 10.20
C LYS A 174 -4.09 0.80 9.24
N VAL A 175 -3.02 0.02 9.36
CA VAL A 175 -1.88 0.08 8.43
C VAL A 175 -1.91 -1.17 7.56
N PHE A 176 -2.01 -0.96 6.25
CA PHE A 176 -1.91 -1.99 5.23
C PHE A 176 -0.49 -1.99 4.70
N ALA A 177 0.27 -3.01 5.07
CA ALA A 177 1.63 -3.22 4.59
C ALA A 177 1.59 -3.99 3.27
N TYR A 178 2.02 -3.34 2.19
CA TYR A 178 2.22 -3.97 0.89
C TYR A 178 3.69 -4.32 0.69
N ASN A 179 3.95 -5.14 -0.33
CA ASN A 179 5.32 -5.43 -0.74
C ASN A 179 6.04 -4.14 -1.14
N SER A 180 7.38 -4.16 -1.09
CA SER A 180 8.22 -3.00 -1.44
C SER A 180 8.17 -1.82 -0.46
N ASN A 181 7.86 -2.07 0.83
CA ASN A 181 7.69 -1.02 1.86
C ASN A 181 6.61 0.02 1.54
N VAL A 182 5.72 -0.27 0.58
CA VAL A 182 4.55 0.58 0.31
C VAL A 182 3.57 0.37 1.45
N ASN A 183 3.31 1.42 2.23
CA ASN A 183 2.38 1.37 3.34
C ASN A 183 1.19 2.28 3.02
N SER A 184 -0.01 1.72 3.11
CA SER A 184 -1.26 2.49 3.13
C SER A 184 -1.71 2.60 4.57
N VAL A 185 -1.79 3.83 5.09
CA VAL A 185 -2.31 4.10 6.43
C VAL A 185 -3.67 4.76 6.26
N ARG A 186 -4.70 4.10 6.80
CA ARG A 186 -6.03 4.70 6.90
C ARG A 186 -6.33 5.09 8.33
N VAL A 187 -6.82 6.32 8.48
CA VAL A 187 -7.32 6.86 9.73
C VAL A 187 -8.78 7.23 9.54
N LEU A 188 -9.63 6.80 10.46
CA LEU A 188 -11.05 7.12 10.47
C LEU A 188 -11.36 7.92 11.73
N LEU A 189 -11.75 9.17 11.54
CA LEU A 189 -12.26 10.01 12.63
C LEU A 189 -13.78 9.98 12.60
N VAL A 190 -14.38 9.53 13.69
CA VAL A 190 -15.82 9.49 13.87
C VAL A 190 -16.23 10.46 14.96
N LYS A 191 -17.20 11.30 14.62
CA LYS A 191 -17.77 12.33 15.46
C LYS A 191 -19.24 11.99 15.73
N LEU A 192 -19.57 11.73 16.98
CA LEU A 192 -20.93 11.45 17.45
C LEU A 192 -21.45 12.68 18.21
N HIS A 193 -22.48 13.32 17.67
CA HIS A 193 -23.08 14.52 18.29
C HIS A 193 -24.60 14.36 18.46
N GLN A 194 -25.12 14.96 19.54
CA GLN A 194 -26.56 15.14 19.79
C GLN A 194 -27.08 16.40 19.09
#